data_AF-A0A255Z6C5-F1
#
_entry.id   AF-A0A255Z6C5-F1
#
_cell.length_a   1.000
_cell.length_b   1.000
_cell.length_c   1.000
_cell.angle_alpha   90.00
_cell.angle_beta   90.00
_cell.angle_gamma   90.00
#
_symmetry.space_group_name_H-M   'P 1'
#
loop_
_entity.id
_entity.type
_entity.pdbx_description
1 polymer ?
#
loop_
_entity_poly.entity_id
_entity_poly.type
_entity_poly.pdbx_seq_one_letter_code
_entity_poly.pdbx_strand_id
1 'polypeptide(L)'
;MSLKPFYWNFDGLDVTFQGRIPQAMVDRLEEAKADAIATKAAVLLEWQDEPMHVAESGAKGGYAFRCDTGPVGMTWFFSRNQKPDNWGIRVSTKSNALASMGLGGVRAEMHRFLSAIGADVLKASISRVDYCLDFVASDIEATTGEAFILNPTAFVMHSHTSRADHDDDGGMSMHGVSGRYTSVTCGKMPGRQIILYEKSREVRQKQKREWWAHWNAARNRQSLPALSGDETIWRLELRAGKAHLKDRWGIRTWADLDTKLGDLYARALADIRYTIPNLSDSERCRWLDHPLWEAVRHIVTTDLFEMTTGAEPNVVKAVKREQVMQTVAAHIQGMTATYSIAADLEPDDADSIAAEVASMVHTHIRTNRNRFEASRERAAKRYRFIENPQADPVSPSVA
;
A
#
# COMPACT_ATOMS: atom_id res chain seq x y z
N MET A 1 -30.70 -14.31 -4.06
CA MET A 1 -29.77 -13.66 -5.03
C MET A 1 -28.46 -13.39 -4.29
N SER A 2 -27.31 -13.50 -4.94
CA SER A 2 -26.03 -13.07 -4.34
C SER A 2 -25.93 -11.54 -4.45
N LEU A 3 -25.50 -10.87 -3.38
CA LEU A 3 -25.20 -9.44 -3.41
C LEU A 3 -24.05 -9.18 -4.39
N LYS A 4 -24.13 -8.07 -5.14
CA LYS A 4 -23.10 -7.64 -6.08
C LYS A 4 -22.92 -6.12 -5.98
N PRO A 5 -21.70 -5.58 -5.95
CA PRO A 5 -21.51 -4.14 -6.07
C PRO A 5 -21.95 -3.67 -7.46
N PHE A 6 -22.44 -2.44 -7.54
CA PHE A 6 -22.83 -1.84 -8.82
C PHE A 6 -21.71 -1.01 -9.45
N TYR A 7 -20.64 -0.71 -8.70
CA TYR A 7 -19.47 0.00 -9.18
C TYR A 7 -18.23 -0.54 -8.47
N TRP A 8 -17.14 -0.75 -9.21
CA TRP A 8 -15.82 -1.01 -8.66
C TRP A 8 -14.77 -0.45 -9.61
N ASN A 9 -13.71 0.14 -9.06
CA ASN A 9 -12.59 0.72 -9.80
C ASN A 9 -11.46 1.13 -8.84
N PHE A 10 -10.33 1.53 -9.40
CA PHE A 10 -9.28 2.27 -8.70
C PHE A 10 -9.79 3.65 -8.23
N ASP A 11 -9.42 4.06 -7.02
CA ASP A 11 -9.90 5.31 -6.39
C ASP A 11 -8.77 6.30 -6.04
N GLY A 12 -7.51 5.83 -6.05
CA GLY A 12 -6.34 6.66 -5.76
C GLY A 12 -5.05 6.02 -6.26
N LEU A 13 -4.11 6.83 -6.72
CA LEU A 13 -2.80 6.37 -7.21
C LEU A 13 -1.75 7.46 -7.02
N ASP A 14 -0.66 7.14 -6.32
CA ASP A 14 0.48 8.04 -6.17
C ASP A 14 1.74 7.42 -6.78
N VAL A 15 2.33 8.11 -7.76
CA VAL A 15 3.55 7.67 -8.46
C VAL A 15 4.62 8.75 -8.33
N THR A 16 5.85 8.32 -8.10
CA THR A 16 7.02 9.21 -8.16
C THR A 16 7.90 8.76 -9.30
N PHE A 17 8.38 9.68 -10.12
CA PHE A 17 9.32 9.45 -11.20
C PHE A 17 10.69 9.96 -10.81
N GLN A 18 11.70 9.14 -11.09
CA GLN A 18 13.09 9.53 -11.08
C GLN A 18 13.35 10.29 -12.37
N GLY A 19 13.80 11.55 -12.28
CA GLY A 19 13.92 12.43 -13.43
C GLY A 19 13.91 13.90 -13.08
N ARG A 20 13.86 14.72 -14.13
CA ARG A 20 13.90 16.19 -14.06
C ARG A 20 12.96 16.82 -15.08
N ILE A 21 12.62 18.07 -14.83
CA ILE A 21 11.93 18.95 -15.78
C ILE A 21 12.91 19.96 -16.37
N PRO A 22 12.61 20.60 -17.51
CA PRO A 22 13.46 21.65 -18.08
C PRO A 22 13.68 22.80 -17.09
N GLN A 23 14.91 23.35 -17.04
CA GLN A 23 15.21 24.47 -16.13
C GLN A 23 14.32 25.69 -16.39
N ALA A 24 14.04 25.99 -17.67
CA ALA A 24 13.12 27.06 -18.03
C ALA A 24 11.69 26.86 -17.47
N MET A 25 11.24 25.61 -17.32
CA MET A 25 9.96 25.32 -16.65
C MET A 25 10.05 25.61 -15.15
N VAL A 26 11.17 25.28 -14.50
CA VAL A 26 11.40 25.58 -13.08
C VAL A 26 11.31 27.08 -12.84
N ASP A 27 11.95 27.88 -13.69
CA ASP A 27 11.97 29.34 -13.56
C ASP A 27 10.55 29.92 -13.68
N ARG A 28 9.76 29.43 -14.64
CA ARG A 28 8.34 29.80 -14.79
C ARG A 28 7.46 29.35 -13.62
N LEU A 29 7.77 28.20 -13.01
CA LEU A 29 7.07 27.73 -11.81
C LEU A 29 7.40 28.57 -10.58
N GLU A 30 8.61 29.13 -10.46
CA GLU A 30 8.96 30.07 -9.39
C GLU A 30 8.17 31.38 -9.51
N GLU A 31 8.09 31.94 -10.72
CA GLU A 31 7.31 33.14 -11.01
C GLU A 31 5.84 32.91 -10.67
N ALA A 32 5.22 31.86 -11.23
CA ALA A 32 3.81 31.55 -10.98
C ALA A 32 3.52 31.26 -9.51
N LYS A 33 4.46 30.64 -8.78
CA LYS A 33 4.32 30.42 -7.35
C LYS A 33 4.45 31.71 -6.53
N ALA A 34 5.35 32.61 -6.91
CA ALA A 34 5.47 33.92 -6.26
C ALA A 34 4.18 34.72 -6.42
N ASP A 35 3.59 34.70 -7.62
CA ASP A 35 2.30 35.32 -7.90
C ASP A 35 1.16 34.66 -7.11
N ALA A 36 1.16 33.32 -7.02
CA ALA A 36 0.19 32.60 -6.21
C ALA A 36 0.25 33.02 -4.73
N ILE A 37 1.46 33.13 -4.17
CA ILE A 37 1.68 33.60 -2.79
C ILE A 37 1.18 35.03 -2.61
N ALA A 38 1.49 35.92 -3.56
CA ALA A 38 1.09 37.33 -3.49
C ALA A 38 -0.44 37.49 -3.55
N THR A 39 -1.11 36.71 -4.39
CA THR A 39 -2.56 36.75 -4.60
C THR A 39 -3.37 35.87 -3.65
N LYS A 40 -2.70 34.96 -2.93
CA LYS A 40 -3.31 33.93 -2.08
C LYS A 40 -4.31 33.04 -2.84
N ALA A 41 -3.99 32.77 -4.10
CA ALA A 41 -4.81 31.99 -5.01
C ALA A 41 -3.93 31.17 -5.94
N ALA A 42 -4.45 30.07 -6.47
CA ALA A 42 -3.73 29.30 -7.49
C ALA A 42 -3.65 30.11 -8.80
N VAL A 43 -2.50 30.08 -9.46
CA VAL A 43 -2.24 30.83 -10.71
C VAL A 43 -2.17 29.87 -11.88
N LEU A 44 -2.88 30.19 -12.96
CA LEU A 44 -2.79 29.43 -14.21
C LEU A 44 -1.43 29.69 -14.88
N LEU A 45 -0.68 28.62 -15.10
CA LEU A 45 0.51 28.58 -15.92
C LEU A 45 0.23 27.69 -17.14
N GLU A 46 0.51 28.19 -18.33
CA GLU A 46 0.54 27.40 -19.55
C GLU A 46 2.00 27.16 -19.94
N TRP A 47 2.37 25.88 -20.08
CA TRP A 47 3.72 25.46 -20.48
C TRP A 47 3.63 24.42 -21.59
N GLN A 48 4.14 24.74 -22.78
CA GLN A 48 4.07 23.85 -23.95
C GLN A 48 2.65 23.33 -24.19
N ASP A 49 1.67 24.24 -24.19
CA ASP A 49 0.23 23.96 -24.34
C ASP A 49 -0.41 23.10 -23.23
N GLU A 50 0.32 22.85 -22.13
CA GLU A 50 -0.22 22.17 -20.94
C GLU A 50 -0.63 23.20 -19.87
N PRO A 51 -1.94 23.41 -19.64
CA PRO A 51 -2.41 24.29 -18.58
C PRO A 51 -2.33 23.61 -17.21
N MET A 52 -1.81 24.32 -16.22
CA MET A 52 -1.78 23.86 -14.83
C MET A 52 -1.94 25.02 -13.84
N HIS A 53 -2.70 24.78 -12.77
CA HIS A 53 -2.82 25.73 -11.67
C HIS A 53 -1.71 25.50 -10.66
N VAL A 54 -0.81 26.46 -10.52
CA VAL A 54 0.30 26.46 -9.56
C VAL A 54 -0.20 26.96 -8.21
N ALA A 55 0.00 26.18 -7.16
CA ALA A 55 -0.38 26.54 -5.79
C ALA A 55 0.69 27.38 -5.08
N GLU A 56 0.27 28.11 -4.04
CA GLU A 56 1.12 28.91 -3.14
C GLU A 56 2.25 28.11 -2.48
N SER A 57 2.02 26.82 -2.25
CA SER A 57 2.92 25.94 -1.52
C SER A 57 3.16 24.63 -2.26
N GLY A 58 4.35 24.07 -2.05
CA GLY A 58 4.73 22.75 -2.54
C GLY A 58 4.22 21.63 -1.63
N ALA A 59 5.01 20.56 -1.50
CA ALA A 59 4.68 19.45 -0.64
C ALA A 59 5.90 18.89 0.11
N LYS A 60 5.62 18.15 1.19
CA LYS A 60 6.65 17.43 1.96
C LYS A 60 7.45 16.50 1.05
N GLY A 61 8.73 16.31 1.36
CA GLY A 61 9.63 15.45 0.58
C GLY A 61 10.49 16.19 -0.46
N GLY A 62 10.61 17.51 -0.34
CA GLY A 62 11.49 18.31 -1.22
C GLY A 62 10.85 18.77 -2.53
N TYR A 63 9.51 18.70 -2.63
CA TYR A 63 8.76 19.23 -3.76
C TYR A 63 8.43 20.70 -3.52
N ALA A 64 9.03 21.58 -4.31
CA ALA A 64 8.85 23.02 -4.18
C ALA A 64 7.53 23.50 -4.81
N PHE A 65 7.05 22.79 -5.82
CA PHE A 65 5.88 23.18 -6.62
C PHE A 65 4.79 22.12 -6.52
N ARG A 66 3.53 22.57 -6.52
CA ARG A 66 2.33 21.74 -6.61
C ARG A 66 1.43 22.33 -7.69
N CYS A 67 1.15 21.54 -8.71
CA CYS A 67 0.39 21.96 -9.88
C CYS A 67 -0.84 21.07 -10.05
N ASP A 68 -2.00 21.63 -10.38
CA ASP A 68 -3.23 20.89 -10.62
C ASP A 68 -3.67 21.05 -12.08
N THR A 69 -3.83 19.93 -12.81
CA THR A 69 -4.23 19.94 -14.23
C THR A 69 -5.75 19.81 -14.41
N GLY A 70 -6.52 20.11 -13.38
CA GLY A 70 -7.97 20.25 -13.45
C GLY A 70 -8.77 19.05 -12.92
N PRO A 71 -10.11 19.08 -13.05
CA PRO A 71 -11.02 18.14 -12.38
C PRO A 71 -10.85 16.67 -12.79
N VAL A 72 -10.50 16.41 -14.05
CA VAL A 72 -10.19 15.07 -14.58
C VAL A 72 -8.68 14.83 -14.72
N GLY A 73 -7.88 15.83 -14.33
CA GLY A 73 -6.42 15.79 -14.37
C GLY A 73 -5.82 15.19 -13.10
N MET A 74 -4.58 15.56 -12.83
CA MET A 74 -3.79 15.04 -11.73
C MET A 74 -3.12 16.18 -10.98
N THR A 75 -2.76 15.93 -9.73
CA THR A 75 -1.93 16.86 -8.96
C THR A 75 -0.48 16.45 -9.10
N TRP A 76 0.30 17.30 -9.75
CA TRP A 76 1.74 17.14 -9.98
C TRP A 76 2.54 17.89 -8.92
N PHE A 77 3.71 17.36 -8.60
CA PHE A 77 4.64 17.94 -7.65
C PHE A 77 6.04 17.87 -8.25
N PHE A 78 6.74 19.00 -8.23
CA PHE A 78 8.07 19.12 -8.82
C PHE A 78 9.08 19.61 -7.78
N SER A 79 10.26 18.99 -7.76
CA SER A 79 11.40 19.45 -6.98
C SER A 79 12.14 20.57 -7.72
N ARG A 80 12.88 21.40 -6.98
CA ARG A 80 13.88 22.32 -7.58
C ARG A 80 15.14 21.59 -8.04
N ASN A 81 15.45 20.44 -7.43
CA ASN A 81 16.67 19.69 -7.75
C ASN A 81 16.49 18.89 -9.05
N GLN A 82 17.09 19.39 -10.14
CA GLN A 82 17.03 18.81 -11.49
C GLN A 82 18.14 17.81 -11.80
N LYS A 83 18.72 17.15 -10.79
CA LYS A 83 19.60 15.99 -11.05
C LYS A 83 18.79 14.84 -11.67
N PRO A 84 19.22 14.23 -12.79
CA PRO A 84 18.45 13.18 -13.47
C PRO A 84 18.11 11.96 -12.60
N ASP A 85 18.95 11.63 -11.63
CA ASP A 85 18.77 10.52 -10.70
C ASP A 85 17.93 10.88 -9.45
N ASN A 86 17.45 12.12 -9.34
CA ASN A 86 16.59 12.54 -8.26
C ASN A 86 15.15 12.02 -8.47
N TRP A 87 14.47 11.65 -7.39
CA TRP A 87 13.02 11.40 -7.40
C TRP A 87 12.28 12.75 -7.36
N GLY A 88 12.44 13.52 -8.45
CA GLY A 88 12.10 14.94 -8.52
C GLY A 88 10.66 15.23 -8.96
N ILE A 89 9.93 14.24 -9.47
CA ILE A 89 8.60 14.42 -10.03
C ILE A 89 7.64 13.46 -9.34
N ARG A 90 6.58 13.95 -8.71
CA ARG A 90 5.53 13.11 -8.12
C ARG A 90 4.19 13.49 -8.69
N VAL A 91 3.33 12.51 -8.89
CA VAL A 91 1.95 12.70 -9.30
C VAL A 91 1.04 11.98 -8.30
N SER A 92 -0.07 12.65 -7.97
CA SER A 92 -1.17 12.09 -7.19
C SER A 92 -2.44 12.19 -8.01
N THR A 93 -3.00 11.04 -8.33
CA THR A 93 -4.21 10.93 -9.14
C THR A 93 -5.43 10.81 -8.24
N LYS A 94 -6.39 11.69 -8.46
CA LYS A 94 -7.66 11.71 -7.73
C LYS A 94 -8.62 10.66 -8.32
N SER A 95 -9.56 10.23 -7.49
CA SER A 95 -10.61 9.28 -7.86
C SER A 95 -11.37 9.62 -9.15
N ASN A 96 -11.59 10.91 -9.44
CA ASN A 96 -12.35 11.33 -10.61
C ASN A 96 -11.62 10.96 -11.93
N ALA A 97 -10.31 11.15 -11.97
CA ALA A 97 -9.50 10.79 -13.14
C ALA A 97 -9.49 9.26 -13.36
N LEU A 98 -9.39 8.47 -12.28
CA LEU A 98 -9.46 7.01 -12.35
C LEU A 98 -10.85 6.50 -12.75
N ALA A 99 -11.91 7.14 -12.25
CA ALA A 99 -13.29 6.84 -12.64
C ALA A 99 -13.53 7.11 -14.14
N SER A 100 -12.94 8.18 -14.67
CA SER A 100 -13.06 8.56 -16.09
C SER A 100 -12.22 7.71 -17.04
N MET A 101 -10.94 7.44 -16.70
CA MET A 101 -9.96 6.88 -17.62
C MET A 101 -9.53 5.44 -17.29
N GLY A 102 -9.88 4.95 -16.10
CA GLY A 102 -9.33 3.71 -15.55
C GLY A 102 -7.83 3.81 -15.26
N LEU A 103 -7.25 2.73 -14.71
CA LEU A 103 -5.83 2.68 -14.38
C LEU A 103 -4.93 2.83 -15.62
N GLY A 104 -5.26 2.12 -16.70
CA GLY A 104 -4.49 2.15 -17.95
C GLY A 104 -4.49 3.53 -18.60
N GLY A 105 -5.65 4.20 -18.67
CA GLY A 105 -5.76 5.55 -19.23
C GLY A 105 -5.03 6.59 -18.37
N VAL A 106 -5.13 6.50 -17.04
CA VAL A 106 -4.34 7.34 -16.12
C VAL A 106 -2.83 7.15 -16.34
N ARG A 107 -2.36 5.90 -16.46
CA ARG A 107 -0.94 5.61 -16.71
C ARG A 107 -0.48 6.20 -18.05
N ALA A 108 -1.28 6.05 -19.11
CA ALA A 108 -0.98 6.63 -20.42
C ALA A 108 -0.92 8.17 -20.35
N GLU A 109 -1.88 8.79 -19.68
CA GLU A 109 -1.93 10.24 -19.51
C GLU A 109 -0.76 10.80 -18.70
N MET A 110 -0.30 10.09 -17.67
CA MET A 110 0.92 10.46 -16.94
C MET A 110 2.13 10.55 -17.88
N HIS A 111 2.33 9.54 -18.71
CA HIS A 111 3.46 9.50 -19.64
C HIS A 111 3.32 10.53 -20.77
N ARG A 112 2.10 10.76 -21.27
CA ARG A 112 1.80 11.82 -22.24
C ARG A 112 2.16 13.19 -21.68
N PHE A 113 1.67 13.52 -20.48
CA PHE A 113 1.93 14.80 -19.82
C PHE A 113 3.43 15.01 -19.55
N LEU A 114 4.12 13.99 -19.02
CA LEU A 114 5.58 14.05 -18.82
C LEU A 114 6.33 14.37 -20.12
N SER A 115 5.94 13.73 -21.22
CA SER A 115 6.52 14.02 -22.54
C SER A 115 6.19 15.44 -23.00
N ALA A 116 4.94 15.88 -22.82
CA ALA A 116 4.45 17.19 -23.28
C ALA A 116 5.14 18.36 -22.55
N ILE A 117 5.49 18.21 -21.27
CA ILE A 117 6.22 19.25 -20.54
C ILE A 117 7.75 19.19 -20.77
N GLY A 118 8.22 18.23 -21.56
CA GLY A 118 9.65 17.99 -21.81
C GLY A 118 10.41 17.38 -20.64
N ALA A 119 9.74 16.59 -19.78
CA ALA A 119 10.41 15.92 -18.68
C ALA A 119 11.27 14.74 -19.16
N ASP A 120 12.42 14.57 -18.51
CA ASP A 120 13.33 13.43 -18.72
C ASP A 120 13.19 12.49 -17.52
N VAL A 121 12.65 11.28 -17.75
CA VAL A 121 12.31 10.31 -16.71
C VAL A 121 12.97 8.96 -16.93
N LEU A 122 13.55 8.41 -15.86
CA LEU A 122 14.29 7.15 -15.88
C LEU A 122 13.47 5.99 -15.33
N LYS A 123 12.82 6.19 -14.17
CA LYS A 123 12.13 5.13 -13.42
C LYS A 123 10.85 5.65 -12.80
N ALA A 124 9.85 4.79 -12.68
CA ALA A 124 8.64 5.04 -11.91
C ALA A 124 8.66 4.26 -10.59
N SER A 125 8.10 4.84 -9.54
CA SER A 125 7.90 4.19 -8.26
C SER A 125 6.51 4.45 -7.68
N ILE A 126 5.72 3.38 -7.56
CA ILE A 126 4.37 3.42 -6.98
C ILE A 126 4.48 3.55 -5.46
N SER A 127 3.70 4.46 -4.87
CA SER A 127 3.74 4.77 -3.45
C SER A 127 2.38 4.72 -2.76
N ARG A 128 1.30 4.66 -3.54
CA ARG A 128 -0.05 4.40 -3.08
C ARG A 128 -0.89 3.87 -4.22
N VAL A 129 -1.76 2.92 -3.93
CA VAL A 129 -2.84 2.49 -4.81
C VAL A 129 -4.06 2.19 -3.94
N ASP A 130 -5.22 2.64 -4.39
CA ASP A 130 -6.50 2.43 -3.72
C ASP A 130 -7.50 1.81 -4.72
N TYR A 131 -8.33 0.89 -4.25
CA TYR A 131 -9.36 0.21 -5.02
C TYR A 131 -10.67 0.19 -4.24
N CYS A 132 -11.78 0.46 -4.90
CA CYS A 132 -13.07 0.63 -4.23
C CYS A 132 -14.20 -0.17 -4.87
N LEU A 133 -15.22 -0.46 -4.06
CA LEU A 133 -16.46 -1.12 -4.46
C LEU A 133 -17.64 -0.41 -3.79
N ASP A 134 -18.70 -0.13 -4.56
CA ASP A 134 -19.90 0.56 -4.08
C ASP A 134 -21.15 -0.32 -4.14
N PHE A 135 -21.96 -0.21 -3.09
CA PHE A 135 -23.20 -0.96 -2.88
C PHE A 135 -24.35 -0.01 -2.58
N VAL A 136 -25.52 -0.26 -3.15
CA VAL A 136 -26.75 0.44 -2.76
C VAL A 136 -27.29 -0.24 -1.50
N ALA A 137 -27.66 0.54 -0.49
CA ALA A 137 -28.17 0.00 0.78
C ALA A 137 -29.41 -0.90 0.59
N SER A 138 -30.31 -0.55 -0.32
CA SER A 138 -31.49 -1.36 -0.65
C SER A 138 -31.15 -2.73 -1.23
N ASP A 139 -30.04 -2.85 -1.96
CA ASP A 139 -29.59 -4.13 -2.53
C ASP A 139 -29.03 -5.05 -1.42
N ILE A 140 -28.37 -4.46 -0.42
CA ILE A 140 -27.93 -5.17 0.78
C ILE A 140 -29.14 -5.67 1.57
N GLU A 141 -30.13 -4.80 1.80
CA GLU A 141 -31.37 -5.14 2.49
C GLU A 141 -32.16 -6.23 1.77
N ALA A 142 -32.33 -6.11 0.44
CA ALA A 142 -33.00 -7.13 -0.37
C ALA A 142 -32.29 -8.49 -0.32
N THR A 143 -30.97 -8.51 -0.09
CA THR A 143 -30.19 -9.76 0.00
C THR A 143 -30.18 -10.34 1.42
N THR A 144 -30.07 -9.50 2.44
CA THR A 144 -29.90 -9.92 3.84
C THR A 144 -31.23 -10.05 4.59
N GLY A 145 -32.28 -9.40 4.10
CA GLY A 145 -33.57 -9.26 4.79
C GLY A 145 -33.62 -8.13 5.82
N GLU A 146 -32.51 -7.40 6.03
CA GLU A 146 -32.41 -6.36 7.06
C GLU A 146 -31.72 -5.10 6.52
N ALA A 147 -32.17 -3.93 6.99
CA ALA A 147 -31.52 -2.67 6.65
C ALA A 147 -30.05 -2.66 7.11
N PHE A 148 -29.13 -2.32 6.22
CA PHE A 148 -27.71 -2.34 6.54
C PHE A 148 -27.35 -1.25 7.56
N ILE A 149 -26.80 -1.69 8.70
CA ILE A 149 -26.24 -0.83 9.74
C ILE A 149 -24.77 -1.20 9.92
N LEU A 150 -23.88 -0.21 9.72
CA LEU A 150 -22.46 -0.40 9.94
C LEU A 150 -22.16 -0.70 11.41
N ASN A 151 -21.63 -1.88 11.69
CA ASN A 151 -21.26 -2.30 13.03
C ASN A 151 -19.72 -2.45 13.15
N PRO A 152 -19.02 -1.59 13.89
CA PRO A 152 -17.59 -1.73 14.11
C PRO A 152 -17.19 -3.06 14.77
N THR A 153 -18.06 -3.64 15.62
CA THR A 153 -17.77 -4.93 16.28
C THR A 153 -17.91 -6.13 15.34
N ALA A 154 -18.40 -5.93 14.11
CA ALA A 154 -18.44 -6.96 13.08
C ALA A 154 -17.10 -7.11 12.33
N PHE A 155 -16.16 -6.18 12.51
CA PHE A 155 -14.81 -6.31 11.93
C PHE A 155 -13.93 -7.22 12.79
N VAL A 156 -13.52 -8.35 12.20
CA VAL A 156 -12.62 -9.32 12.80
C VAL A 156 -11.26 -9.18 12.14
N MET A 157 -10.23 -8.96 12.96
CA MET A 157 -8.83 -8.90 12.53
C MET A 157 -8.13 -10.08 13.19
N HIS A 158 -7.55 -10.99 12.40
CA HIS A 158 -6.92 -12.19 12.96
C HIS A 158 -5.70 -11.82 13.83
N SER A 159 -5.61 -12.32 15.05
CA SER A 159 -4.53 -12.00 16.01
C SER A 159 -3.15 -12.59 15.65
N HIS A 160 -3.08 -13.45 14.63
CA HIS A 160 -1.84 -14.08 14.14
C HIS A 160 -1.20 -13.33 12.96
N THR A 161 -1.62 -12.10 12.70
CA THR A 161 -0.83 -11.19 11.86
C THR A 161 0.52 -10.99 12.54
N SER A 162 1.61 -11.19 11.79
CA SER A 162 2.98 -11.09 12.32
C SER A 162 3.16 -9.77 13.07
N ARG A 163 4.15 -9.66 13.97
CA ARG A 163 4.44 -8.42 14.72
C ARG A 163 4.55 -7.16 13.83
N ALA A 164 4.86 -7.35 12.55
CA ALA A 164 4.94 -6.30 11.54
C ALA A 164 3.62 -5.99 10.80
N ASP A 165 2.63 -6.88 10.83
CA ASP A 165 1.26 -6.56 10.44
C ASP A 165 0.53 -5.79 11.56
N HIS A 166 0.87 -6.04 12.83
CA HIS A 166 0.39 -5.23 13.97
C HIS A 166 0.83 -3.75 13.87
N ASP A 167 1.94 -3.46 13.19
CA ASP A 167 2.41 -2.10 12.91
C ASP A 167 1.63 -1.43 11.75
N ASP A 168 1.14 -2.19 10.77
CA ASP A 168 0.33 -1.70 9.62
C ASP A 168 -1.16 -1.60 9.97
N ASP A 169 -1.69 -2.51 10.79
CA ASP A 169 -3.13 -2.62 11.12
C ASP A 169 -3.63 -1.54 12.10
N GLY A 170 -2.73 -0.69 12.61
CA GLY A 170 -3.01 0.71 13.00
C GLY A 170 -4.12 1.02 14.02
N GLY A 171 -4.80 0.02 14.56
CA GLY A 171 -6.06 0.19 15.29
C GLY A 171 -7.26 0.43 14.37
N MET A 172 -8.45 0.42 14.97
CA MET A 172 -9.72 0.70 14.30
C MET A 172 -10.18 2.12 14.67
N SER A 173 -10.47 2.96 13.67
CA SER A 173 -11.06 4.29 13.88
C SER A 173 -12.49 4.34 13.37
N MET A 174 -13.36 5.00 14.12
CA MET A 174 -14.81 5.02 13.87
C MET A 174 -15.32 6.46 13.85
N HIS A 175 -16.19 6.77 12.89
CA HIS A 175 -16.89 8.04 12.83
C HIS A 175 -18.40 7.83 12.75
N GLY A 176 -19.15 8.61 13.52
CA GLY A 176 -20.60 8.49 13.59
C GLY A 176 -21.30 9.85 13.72
N VAL A 177 -22.57 9.85 13.39
CA VAL A 177 -23.49 11.00 13.58
C VAL A 177 -24.79 10.44 14.16
N SER A 178 -25.33 11.10 15.19
CA SER A 178 -26.60 10.73 15.82
C SER A 178 -26.68 9.26 16.28
N GLY A 179 -25.60 8.74 16.88
CA GLY A 179 -25.53 7.38 17.42
C GLY A 179 -25.34 6.26 16.39
N ARG A 180 -25.21 6.58 15.09
CA ARG A 180 -24.93 5.60 14.03
C ARG A 180 -23.52 5.77 13.49
N TYR A 181 -22.83 4.66 13.25
CA TYR A 181 -21.55 4.65 12.56
C TYR A 181 -21.75 4.84 11.06
N THR A 182 -20.89 5.66 10.48
CA THR A 182 -20.96 6.07 9.07
C THR A 182 -19.63 5.92 8.34
N SER A 183 -18.58 5.61 9.10
CA SER A 183 -17.31 5.13 8.59
C SER A 183 -16.64 4.28 9.67
N VAL A 184 -16.08 3.15 9.25
CA VAL A 184 -15.13 2.36 10.02
C VAL A 184 -13.89 2.19 9.16
N THR A 185 -12.74 2.42 9.75
CA THR A 185 -11.42 2.26 9.12
C THR A 185 -10.61 1.28 9.94
N CYS A 186 -10.08 0.25 9.28
CA CYS A 186 -9.15 -0.73 9.85
C CYS A 186 -7.78 -0.53 9.19
N GLY A 187 -6.72 -0.36 9.97
CA GLY A 187 -5.39 -0.07 9.42
C GLY A 187 -5.07 1.40 9.24
N LYS A 188 -3.79 1.70 9.00
CA LYS A 188 -3.28 3.08 8.84
C LYS A 188 -2.31 3.21 7.68
N MET A 189 -2.31 4.38 7.05
CA MET A 189 -1.27 4.79 6.10
C MET A 189 0.03 5.14 6.85
N PRO A 190 1.23 4.89 6.29
CA PRO A 190 1.51 4.42 4.93
C PRO A 190 1.53 2.88 4.76
N GLY A 191 0.96 2.13 5.69
CA GLY A 191 0.78 0.69 5.61
C GLY A 191 -0.41 0.33 4.72
N ARG A 192 -1.28 -0.55 5.22
CA ARG A 192 -2.53 -0.96 4.57
C ARG A 192 -3.71 -0.39 5.34
N GLN A 193 -4.79 -0.08 4.63
CA GLN A 193 -6.02 0.40 5.23
C GLN A 193 -7.26 -0.12 4.47
N ILE A 194 -8.28 -0.56 5.20
CA ILE A 194 -9.60 -0.90 4.66
C ILE A 194 -10.63 0.01 5.30
N ILE A 195 -11.49 0.63 4.49
CA ILE A 195 -12.51 1.57 4.94
C ILE A 195 -13.86 1.11 4.44
N LEU A 196 -14.87 1.05 5.32
CA LEU A 196 -16.27 0.92 4.95
C LEU A 196 -17.01 2.17 5.41
N TYR A 197 -17.63 2.90 4.49
CA TYR A 197 -18.28 4.17 4.82
C TYR A 197 -19.41 4.56 3.86
N GLU A 198 -20.26 5.49 4.31
CA GLU A 198 -21.36 6.03 3.52
C GLU A 198 -20.85 7.08 2.51
N LYS A 199 -20.64 6.67 1.26
CA LYS A 199 -20.08 7.50 0.20
C LYS A 199 -21.05 8.55 -0.30
N SER A 200 -22.34 8.23 -0.44
CA SER A 200 -23.32 9.21 -0.92
C SER A 200 -23.46 10.40 0.01
N ARG A 201 -23.24 10.22 1.32
CA ARG A 201 -23.15 11.33 2.27
C ARG A 201 -21.94 12.23 2.02
N GLU A 202 -20.75 11.65 1.76
CA GLU A 202 -19.57 12.43 1.39
C GLU A 202 -19.81 13.22 0.09
N VAL A 203 -20.41 12.58 -0.90
CA VAL A 203 -20.75 13.18 -2.21
C VAL A 203 -21.70 14.36 -2.05
N ARG A 204 -22.76 14.21 -1.25
CA ARG A 204 -23.72 15.30 -0.96
C ARG A 204 -23.07 16.44 -0.19
N GLN A 205 -22.36 16.15 0.89
CA GLN A 205 -21.73 17.16 1.75
C GLN A 205 -20.68 17.99 1.01
N LYS A 206 -19.88 17.34 0.15
CA LYS A 206 -18.84 18.01 -0.64
C LYS A 206 -19.30 18.43 -2.04
N GLN A 207 -20.60 18.30 -2.33
CA GLN A 207 -21.22 18.65 -3.60
C GLN A 207 -20.52 18.04 -4.84
N LYS A 208 -20.01 16.81 -4.72
CA LYS A 208 -19.28 16.10 -5.79
C LYS A 208 -20.23 15.46 -6.81
N ARG A 209 -21.02 16.29 -7.49
CA ARG A 209 -22.12 15.85 -8.37
C ARG A 209 -21.68 14.89 -9.49
N GLU A 210 -20.42 14.99 -9.92
CA GLU A 210 -19.81 14.12 -10.92
C GLU A 210 -19.89 12.63 -10.57
N TRP A 211 -19.92 12.28 -9.28
CA TRP A 211 -20.03 10.86 -8.86
C TRP A 211 -21.35 10.21 -9.26
N TRP A 212 -22.46 10.96 -9.25
CA TRP A 212 -23.74 10.42 -9.72
C TRP A 212 -23.69 10.06 -11.21
N ALA A 213 -22.96 10.84 -12.01
CA ALA A 213 -22.75 10.52 -13.42
C ALA A 213 -21.91 9.26 -13.60
N HIS A 214 -20.81 9.11 -12.84
CA HIS A 214 -19.98 7.90 -12.86
C HIS A 214 -20.75 6.65 -12.46
N TRP A 215 -21.54 6.74 -11.39
CA TRP A 215 -22.37 5.63 -10.93
C TRP A 215 -23.45 5.26 -11.93
N ASN A 216 -24.14 6.23 -12.51
CA ASN A 216 -25.16 5.97 -13.53
C ASN A 216 -24.56 5.40 -14.82
N ALA A 217 -23.36 5.83 -15.22
CA ALA A 217 -22.63 5.22 -16.33
C ALA A 217 -22.29 3.74 -16.04
N ALA A 218 -21.82 3.42 -14.84
CA ALA A 218 -21.51 2.04 -14.45
C ALA A 218 -22.75 1.14 -14.33
N ARG A 219 -23.87 1.69 -13.85
CA ARG A 219 -25.16 0.99 -13.79
C ARG A 219 -25.73 0.74 -15.17
N ASN A 220 -25.65 1.72 -16.08
CA ASN A 220 -26.07 1.56 -17.47
C ASN A 220 -25.30 0.43 -18.16
N ARG A 221 -23.97 0.35 -17.98
CA ARG A 221 -23.15 -0.77 -18.50
C ARG A 221 -23.58 -2.14 -17.99
N GLN A 222 -24.26 -2.20 -16.85
CA GLN A 222 -24.79 -3.42 -16.24
C GLN A 222 -26.29 -3.58 -16.44
N SER A 223 -26.91 -2.74 -17.28
CA SER A 223 -28.36 -2.73 -17.51
C SER A 223 -29.18 -2.56 -16.22
N LEU A 224 -28.64 -1.83 -15.24
CA LEU A 224 -29.31 -1.51 -13.98
C LEU A 224 -30.03 -0.16 -14.07
N PRO A 225 -31.15 0.04 -13.35
CA PRO A 225 -31.85 1.32 -13.30
C PRO A 225 -30.94 2.45 -12.80
N ALA A 226 -31.08 3.64 -13.37
CA ALA A 226 -30.33 4.81 -12.90
C ALA A 226 -30.69 5.18 -11.45
N LEU A 227 -29.71 5.71 -10.73
CA LEU A 227 -29.87 6.29 -9.41
C LEU A 227 -30.56 7.65 -9.53
N SER A 228 -31.48 7.91 -8.61
CA SER A 228 -32.23 9.16 -8.49
C SER A 228 -31.42 10.27 -7.81
N GLY A 229 -30.39 9.92 -7.04
CA GLY A 229 -29.56 10.86 -6.26
C GLY A 229 -29.83 10.82 -4.76
N ASP A 230 -30.88 10.12 -4.33
CA ASP A 230 -31.29 9.99 -2.94
C ASP A 230 -30.85 8.67 -2.29
N GLU A 231 -30.25 7.77 -3.08
CA GLU A 231 -29.82 6.46 -2.61
C GLU A 231 -28.71 6.54 -1.53
N THR A 232 -28.77 5.63 -0.56
CA THR A 232 -27.67 5.43 0.38
C THR A 232 -26.66 4.47 -0.24
N ILE A 233 -25.43 4.95 -0.43
CA ILE A 233 -24.37 4.21 -1.10
C ILE A 233 -23.23 3.98 -0.11
N TRP A 234 -22.90 2.71 0.11
CA TRP A 234 -21.79 2.27 0.93
C TRP A 234 -20.60 1.94 0.06
N ARG A 235 -19.45 2.52 0.36
CA ARG A 235 -18.17 2.21 -0.28
C ARG A 235 -17.31 1.39 0.64
N LEU A 236 -16.81 0.27 0.14
CA LEU A 236 -15.62 -0.36 0.66
C LEU A 236 -14.40 0.10 -0.13
N GLU A 237 -13.35 0.56 0.55
CA GLU A 237 -12.11 1.04 -0.04
C GLU A 237 -10.91 0.29 0.54
N LEU A 238 -10.12 -0.31 -0.33
CA LEU A 238 -8.87 -0.99 -0.03
C LEU A 238 -7.73 -0.06 -0.42
N ARG A 239 -6.84 0.26 0.52
CA ARG A 239 -5.71 1.16 0.31
C ARG A 239 -4.41 0.48 0.67
N ALA A 240 -3.43 0.59 -0.22
CA ALA A 240 -2.08 0.12 0.00
C ALA A 240 -1.10 1.29 -0.17
N GLY A 241 -0.44 1.67 0.93
CA GLY A 241 0.58 2.70 0.94
C GLY A 241 2.00 2.16 0.76
N LYS A 242 2.97 3.07 0.67
CA LYS A 242 4.37 2.75 0.35
C LYS A 242 5.00 1.68 1.24
N ALA A 243 4.67 1.61 2.53
CA ALA A 243 5.28 0.63 3.44
C ALA A 243 4.76 -0.77 3.10
N HIS A 244 3.46 -0.90 2.90
CA HIS A 244 2.87 -2.18 2.53
C HIS A 244 3.27 -2.60 1.11
N LEU A 245 3.19 -1.69 0.14
CA LEU A 245 3.57 -1.96 -1.25
C LEU A 245 5.05 -2.35 -1.36
N LYS A 246 5.97 -1.52 -0.88
CA LYS A 246 7.40 -1.69 -1.17
C LYS A 246 8.11 -2.65 -0.21
N ASP A 247 7.77 -2.58 1.07
CA ASP A 247 8.55 -3.29 2.10
C ASP A 247 7.99 -4.70 2.36
N ARG A 248 6.67 -4.89 2.16
CA ARG A 248 6.02 -6.21 2.32
C ARG A 248 5.90 -6.94 0.98
N TRP A 249 5.35 -6.28 -0.03
CA TRP A 249 5.02 -6.92 -1.32
C TRP A 249 6.07 -6.70 -2.42
N GLY A 250 7.05 -5.83 -2.19
CA GLY A 250 8.06 -5.50 -3.19
C GLY A 250 7.48 -4.80 -4.44
N ILE A 251 6.26 -4.26 -4.36
CA ILE A 251 5.60 -3.54 -5.44
C ILE A 251 6.20 -2.14 -5.54
N ARG A 252 7.03 -1.92 -6.56
CA ARG A 252 7.69 -0.64 -6.80
C ARG A 252 7.38 -0.12 -8.19
N THR A 253 7.41 -0.97 -9.20
CA THR A 253 7.26 -0.58 -10.60
C THR A 253 5.83 -0.84 -11.08
N TRP A 254 5.50 -0.37 -12.28
CA TRP A 254 4.27 -0.73 -12.95
C TRP A 254 4.15 -2.25 -13.15
N ALA A 255 5.22 -2.90 -13.60
CA ALA A 255 5.21 -4.36 -13.80
C ALA A 255 4.97 -5.13 -12.49
N ASP A 256 5.51 -4.65 -11.37
CA ASP A 256 5.19 -5.27 -10.07
C ASP A 256 3.71 -5.08 -9.69
N LEU A 257 3.16 -3.89 -9.96
CA LEU A 257 1.76 -3.60 -9.68
C LEU A 257 0.85 -4.52 -10.50
N ASP A 258 1.11 -4.58 -11.81
CA ASP A 258 0.39 -5.36 -12.82
C ASP A 258 0.40 -6.87 -12.52
N THR A 259 1.27 -7.36 -11.64
CA THR A 259 1.43 -8.80 -11.34
C THR A 259 1.11 -9.22 -9.92
N LYS A 260 1.05 -8.28 -8.96
CA LYS A 260 0.95 -8.63 -7.52
C LYS A 260 -0.19 -7.93 -6.78
N LEU A 261 -0.85 -6.95 -7.40
CA LEU A 261 -1.87 -6.17 -6.69
C LEU A 261 -3.09 -7.01 -6.28
N GLY A 262 -3.49 -7.96 -7.12
CA GLY A 262 -4.60 -8.88 -6.82
C GLY A 262 -4.28 -9.74 -5.60
N ASP A 263 -3.07 -10.30 -5.54
CA ASP A 263 -2.60 -11.10 -4.39
C ASP A 263 -2.60 -10.25 -3.10
N LEU A 264 -2.15 -9.00 -3.21
CA LEU A 264 -2.12 -8.05 -2.09
C LEU A 264 -3.51 -7.83 -1.49
N TYR A 265 -4.50 -7.53 -2.32
CA TYR A 265 -5.85 -7.27 -1.84
C TYR A 265 -6.61 -8.52 -1.44
N ALA A 266 -6.39 -9.66 -2.12
CA ALA A 266 -6.92 -10.94 -1.68
C ALA A 266 -6.44 -11.27 -0.25
N ARG A 267 -5.14 -11.08 0.01
CA ARG A 267 -4.58 -11.27 1.35
C ARG A 267 -5.15 -10.28 2.38
N ALA A 268 -5.29 -9.01 1.99
CA ALA A 268 -5.90 -7.99 2.84
C ALA A 268 -7.31 -8.37 3.33
N LEU A 269 -8.12 -8.91 2.43
CA LEU A 269 -9.50 -9.33 2.71
C LEU A 269 -9.60 -10.67 3.45
N ALA A 270 -8.50 -11.42 3.54
CA ALA A 270 -8.38 -12.61 4.37
C ALA A 270 -7.96 -12.25 5.81
N ASP A 271 -7.04 -11.30 5.96
CA ASP A 271 -6.54 -10.87 7.28
C ASP A 271 -7.60 -10.08 8.08
N ILE A 272 -8.41 -9.28 7.38
CA ILE A 272 -9.51 -8.49 7.93
C ILE A 272 -10.81 -9.02 7.34
N ARG A 273 -11.84 -9.19 8.16
CA ARG A 273 -13.15 -9.70 7.73
C ARG A 273 -14.27 -8.84 8.30
N TYR A 274 -15.33 -8.62 7.52
CA TYR A 274 -16.59 -8.07 8.03
C TYR A 274 -17.61 -9.20 8.13
N THR A 275 -18.02 -9.48 9.36
CA THR A 275 -18.75 -10.70 9.73
C THR A 275 -20.16 -10.40 10.20
N ILE A 276 -20.99 -11.44 10.34
CA ILE A 276 -22.29 -11.35 11.01
C ILE A 276 -22.04 -11.66 12.50
N PRO A 277 -22.26 -10.70 13.42
CA PRO A 277 -22.08 -10.95 14.84
C PRO A 277 -22.96 -12.07 15.35
N ASN A 278 -22.36 -13.08 16.00
CA ASN A 278 -23.10 -14.12 16.68
C ASN A 278 -23.03 -13.89 18.20
N LEU A 279 -24.15 -13.45 18.78
CA LEU A 279 -24.25 -13.15 20.22
C LEU A 279 -24.07 -14.38 21.12
N SER A 280 -24.22 -15.58 20.58
CA SER A 280 -24.03 -16.85 21.30
C SER A 280 -22.60 -17.42 21.19
N ASP A 281 -21.76 -16.86 20.31
CA ASP A 281 -20.39 -17.33 20.09
C ASP A 281 -19.37 -16.22 20.40
N SER A 282 -18.60 -16.38 21.48
CA SER A 282 -17.52 -15.45 21.83
C SER A 282 -16.31 -15.52 20.88
N GLU A 283 -16.15 -16.61 20.14
CA GLU A 283 -15.02 -16.83 19.22
C GLU A 283 -15.30 -16.19 17.86
N ARG A 284 -14.98 -14.90 17.77
CA ARG A 284 -15.24 -14.06 16.59
C ARG A 284 -14.62 -14.57 15.28
N CYS A 285 -13.56 -15.38 15.35
CA CYS A 285 -12.94 -15.98 14.16
C CYS A 285 -13.85 -16.98 13.43
N ARG A 286 -14.81 -17.58 14.15
CA ARG A 286 -15.80 -18.54 13.63
C ARG A 286 -17.03 -17.87 13.04
N TRP A 287 -17.21 -16.57 13.25
CA TRP A 287 -18.37 -15.85 12.73
C TRP A 287 -18.38 -15.91 11.21
N LEU A 288 -19.58 -16.03 10.64
CA LEU A 288 -19.77 -16.07 9.19
C LEU A 288 -19.45 -14.71 8.57
N ASP A 289 -18.97 -14.71 7.33
CA ASP A 289 -18.79 -13.48 6.59
C ASP A 289 -20.14 -12.85 6.27
N HIS A 290 -20.21 -11.52 6.36
CA HIS A 290 -21.40 -10.80 5.92
C HIS A 290 -21.49 -10.89 4.38
N PRO A 291 -22.70 -10.97 3.77
CA PRO A 291 -22.84 -11.07 2.31
C PRO A 291 -22.15 -9.95 1.52
N LEU A 292 -22.07 -8.74 2.10
CA LEU A 292 -21.25 -7.63 1.59
C LEU A 292 -19.76 -8.02 1.45
N TRP A 293 -19.19 -8.67 2.47
CA TRP A 293 -17.79 -9.09 2.46
C TRP A 293 -17.53 -10.21 1.45
N GLU A 294 -18.46 -11.15 1.33
CA GLU A 294 -18.41 -12.21 0.32
C GLU A 294 -18.39 -11.64 -1.09
N ALA A 295 -19.28 -10.69 -1.38
CA ALA A 295 -19.32 -9.99 -2.67
C ALA A 295 -18.02 -9.23 -2.96
N VAL A 296 -17.45 -8.57 -1.95
CA VAL A 296 -16.17 -7.85 -2.08
C VAL A 296 -15.02 -8.80 -2.42
N ARG A 297 -14.87 -9.90 -1.68
CA ARG A 297 -13.84 -10.91 -1.97
C ARG A 297 -13.99 -11.46 -3.37
N HIS A 298 -15.21 -11.83 -3.76
CA HIS A 298 -15.48 -12.38 -5.07
C HIS A 298 -15.04 -11.41 -6.18
N ILE A 299 -15.42 -10.14 -6.10
CA ILE A 299 -15.04 -9.14 -7.12
C ILE A 299 -13.53 -8.91 -7.13
N VAL A 300 -12.88 -8.76 -5.97
CA VAL A 300 -11.43 -8.55 -5.93
C VAL A 300 -10.68 -9.74 -6.55
N THR A 301 -11.10 -10.97 -6.25
CA THR A 301 -10.45 -12.18 -6.81
C THR A 301 -10.70 -12.37 -8.31
N THR A 302 -11.80 -11.85 -8.85
CA THR A 302 -12.17 -12.04 -10.26
C THR A 302 -11.71 -10.86 -11.14
N ASP A 303 -11.95 -9.63 -10.72
CA ASP A 303 -11.59 -8.41 -11.45
C ASP A 303 -10.07 -8.19 -11.49
N LEU A 304 -9.37 -8.48 -10.38
CA LEU A 304 -7.92 -8.34 -10.30
C LEU A 304 -7.16 -9.65 -10.55
N PHE A 305 -7.82 -10.66 -11.14
CA PHE A 305 -7.23 -11.97 -11.39
C PHE A 305 -5.95 -11.89 -12.24
N GLU A 306 -5.94 -11.05 -13.28
CA GLU A 306 -4.76 -10.84 -14.13
C GLU A 306 -3.59 -10.18 -13.38
N MET A 307 -3.86 -9.57 -12.22
CA MET A 307 -2.85 -8.95 -11.35
C MET A 307 -2.41 -9.86 -10.20
N THR A 308 -2.46 -11.17 -10.43
CA THR A 308 -2.02 -12.21 -9.48
C THR A 308 -0.88 -13.05 -10.05
N THR A 309 0.06 -13.40 -9.20
CA THR A 309 1.13 -14.36 -9.48
C THR A 309 1.14 -15.53 -8.49
N GLY A 310 0.33 -15.46 -7.42
CA GLY A 310 0.35 -16.43 -6.32
C GLY A 310 1.58 -16.28 -5.41
N ALA A 311 2.40 -15.25 -5.62
CA ALA A 311 3.64 -15.05 -4.87
C ALA A 311 3.37 -14.25 -3.58
N GLU A 312 3.05 -14.95 -2.49
CA GLU A 312 2.87 -14.30 -1.19
C GLU A 312 4.22 -13.84 -0.57
N PRO A 313 4.24 -12.70 0.15
CA PRO A 313 5.44 -12.20 0.84
C PRO A 313 6.14 -13.21 1.75
N ASN A 314 5.38 -14.14 2.33
CA ASN A 314 5.92 -15.15 3.24
C ASN A 314 6.78 -16.21 2.52
N VAL A 315 6.45 -16.54 1.26
CA VAL A 315 7.26 -17.43 0.42
C VAL A 315 8.61 -16.77 0.11
N VAL A 316 8.59 -15.48 -0.25
CA VAL A 316 9.81 -14.72 -0.54
C VAL A 316 10.68 -14.53 0.70
N LYS A 317 10.08 -14.32 1.88
CA LYS A 317 10.83 -14.23 3.15
C LYS A 317 11.54 -15.54 3.50
N ALA A 318 10.88 -16.67 3.30
CA ALA A 318 11.47 -17.99 3.53
C ALA A 318 12.69 -18.22 2.62
N VAL A 319 12.54 -17.98 1.31
CA VAL A 319 13.63 -18.09 0.33
C VAL A 319 14.79 -17.14 0.66
N LYS A 320 14.49 -15.89 1.03
CA LYS A 320 15.51 -14.90 1.34
C LYS A 320 16.24 -15.21 2.65
N ARG A 321 15.57 -15.83 3.61
CA ARG A 321 16.19 -16.35 4.84
C ARG A 321 17.12 -17.51 4.53
N GLU A 322 16.69 -18.47 3.72
CA GLU A 322 17.52 -19.57 3.27
C GLU A 322 18.77 -19.06 2.55
N GLN A 323 18.62 -18.06 1.66
CA GLN A 323 19.74 -17.41 0.99
C GLN A 323 20.71 -16.72 1.96
N VAL A 324 20.22 -16.02 2.99
CA VAL A 324 21.08 -15.42 4.03
C VAL A 324 21.82 -16.51 4.82
N MET A 325 21.13 -17.60 5.18
CA MET A 325 21.75 -18.72 5.89
C MET A 325 22.85 -19.38 5.06
N GLN A 326 22.59 -19.65 3.77
CA GLN A 326 23.57 -20.19 2.83
C GLN A 326 24.77 -19.25 2.67
N THR A 327 24.54 -17.94 2.53
CA THR A 327 25.62 -16.95 2.39
C THR A 327 26.50 -16.89 3.64
N VAL A 328 25.90 -16.86 4.84
CA VAL A 328 26.66 -16.83 6.09
C VAL A 328 27.41 -18.13 6.30
N ALA A 329 26.82 -19.29 5.99
CA ALA A 329 27.50 -20.58 6.05
C ALA A 329 28.73 -20.63 5.13
N ALA A 330 28.59 -20.17 3.88
CA ALA A 330 29.70 -20.09 2.94
C ALA A 330 30.82 -19.14 3.44
N HIS A 331 30.48 -18.01 4.06
CA HIS A 331 31.47 -17.14 4.69
C HIS A 331 32.19 -17.80 5.86
N ILE A 332 31.48 -18.53 6.73
CA ILE A 332 32.10 -19.26 7.83
C ILE A 332 33.10 -20.28 7.27
N GLN A 333 32.69 -21.07 6.28
CA GLN A 333 33.56 -22.06 5.63
C GLN A 333 34.81 -21.41 5.01
N GLY A 334 34.64 -20.32 4.25
CA GLY A 334 35.77 -19.60 3.63
C GLY A 334 36.70 -18.94 4.64
N MET A 335 36.16 -18.38 5.72
CA MET A 335 36.96 -17.79 6.80
C MET A 335 37.70 -18.85 7.60
N THR A 336 37.10 -20.03 7.83
CA THR A 336 37.78 -21.18 8.43
C THR A 336 38.98 -21.62 7.60
N ALA A 337 38.82 -21.77 6.28
CA ALA A 337 39.92 -22.11 5.38
C ALA A 337 41.03 -21.02 5.34
N THR A 338 40.63 -19.75 5.42
CA THR A 338 41.60 -18.64 5.50
C THR A 338 42.34 -18.64 6.83
N TYR A 339 41.63 -18.90 7.93
CA TYR A 339 42.20 -18.99 9.27
C TYR A 339 43.20 -20.14 9.37
N SER A 340 42.87 -21.33 8.84
CA SER A 340 43.78 -22.49 8.92
C SER A 340 45.12 -22.21 8.25
N ILE A 341 45.12 -21.53 7.10
CA ILE A 341 46.36 -21.09 6.44
C ILE A 341 47.10 -20.06 7.30
N ALA A 342 46.40 -19.06 7.83
CA ALA A 342 47.02 -17.99 8.61
C ALA A 342 47.57 -18.46 9.97
N ALA A 343 47.05 -19.57 10.50
CA ALA A 343 47.47 -20.20 11.74
C ALA A 343 48.47 -21.35 11.51
N ASP A 344 48.95 -21.54 10.27
CA ASP A 344 49.84 -22.64 9.86
C ASP A 344 49.32 -24.04 10.27
N LEU A 345 48.00 -24.24 10.15
CA LEU A 345 47.35 -25.52 10.40
C LEU A 345 47.34 -26.36 9.12
N GLU A 346 47.89 -27.57 9.21
CA GLU A 346 47.96 -28.48 8.08
C GLU A 346 46.56 -29.02 7.68
N PRO A 347 46.25 -29.12 6.37
CA PRO A 347 44.93 -29.55 5.89
C PRO A 347 44.50 -30.95 6.33
N ASP A 348 45.47 -31.83 6.64
CA ASP A 348 45.24 -33.23 7.02
C ASP A 348 44.63 -33.38 8.43
N ASP A 349 44.47 -32.28 9.16
CA ASP A 349 43.92 -32.23 10.52
C ASP A 349 42.61 -31.42 10.59
N ALA A 350 41.68 -31.72 9.66
CA ALA A 350 40.40 -31.03 9.53
C ALA A 350 39.59 -31.01 10.85
N ASP A 351 39.66 -32.07 11.64
CA ASP A 351 38.99 -32.17 12.93
C ASP A 351 39.58 -31.20 13.96
N SER A 352 40.91 -31.03 13.99
CA SER A 352 41.54 -30.05 14.88
C SER A 352 41.26 -28.61 14.45
N ILE A 353 41.27 -28.32 13.14
CA ILE A 353 40.88 -26.99 12.62
C ILE A 353 39.44 -26.66 13.04
N ALA A 354 38.52 -27.62 12.89
CA ALA A 354 37.13 -27.44 13.30
C ALA A 354 36.98 -27.23 14.82
N ALA A 355 37.69 -28.03 15.62
CA ALA A 355 37.70 -27.93 17.08
C ALA A 355 38.25 -26.58 17.56
N GLU A 356 39.32 -26.07 16.92
CA GLU A 356 39.94 -24.81 17.27
C GLU A 356 39.02 -23.62 16.93
N VAL A 357 38.44 -23.59 15.73
CA VAL A 357 37.47 -22.55 15.33
C VAL A 357 36.24 -22.57 16.24
N ALA A 358 35.72 -23.76 16.58
CA ALA A 358 34.62 -23.91 17.52
C ALA A 358 35.00 -23.37 18.92
N SER A 359 36.21 -23.69 19.39
CA SER A 359 36.75 -23.20 20.66
C SER A 359 36.90 -21.67 20.67
N MET A 360 37.37 -21.06 19.58
CA MET A 360 37.46 -19.60 19.43
C MET A 360 36.08 -18.94 19.51
N VAL A 361 35.10 -19.46 18.76
CA VAL A 361 33.73 -18.94 18.77
C VAL A 361 33.11 -19.08 20.17
N HIS A 362 33.25 -20.26 20.79
CA HIS A 362 32.75 -20.53 22.12
C HIS A 362 33.39 -19.61 23.17
N THR A 363 34.70 -19.45 23.14
CA THR A 363 35.45 -18.56 24.03
C THR A 363 35.02 -17.12 23.85
N HIS A 364 34.87 -16.66 22.59
CA HIS A 364 34.41 -15.31 22.29
C HIS A 364 33.02 -15.05 22.86
N ILE A 365 32.06 -15.96 22.64
CA ILE A 365 30.69 -15.83 23.15
C ILE A 365 30.67 -15.77 24.68
N ARG A 366 31.45 -16.62 25.36
CA ARG A 366 31.51 -16.63 26.83
C ARG A 366 32.16 -15.38 27.41
N THR A 367 33.32 -14.99 26.91
CA THR A 367 34.14 -13.90 27.47
C THR A 367 33.61 -12.52 27.08
N ASN A 368 33.00 -12.39 25.91
CA ASN A 368 32.50 -11.14 25.35
C ASN A 368 30.97 -11.12 25.21
N ARG A 369 30.26 -11.76 26.14
CA ARG A 369 28.80 -11.97 26.09
C ARG A 369 28.02 -10.71 25.72
N ASN A 370 28.27 -9.59 26.41
CA ASN A 370 27.58 -8.32 26.16
C ASN A 370 27.80 -7.80 24.73
N ARG A 371 29.02 -7.96 24.18
CA ARG A 371 29.36 -7.53 22.82
C ARG A 371 28.76 -8.45 21.77
N PHE A 372 28.70 -9.76 22.06
CA PHE A 372 28.01 -10.74 21.23
C PHE A 372 26.51 -10.46 21.20
N GLU A 373 25.88 -10.26 22.36
CA GLU A 373 24.45 -9.90 22.47
C GLU A 373 24.14 -8.60 21.72
N ALA A 374 24.95 -7.55 21.87
CA ALA A 374 24.78 -6.31 21.10
C ALA A 374 24.94 -6.52 19.59
N SER A 375 25.85 -7.41 19.16
CA SER A 375 26.03 -7.76 17.74
C SER A 375 24.84 -8.56 17.21
N ARG A 376 24.32 -9.50 18.02
CA ARG A 376 23.11 -10.26 17.72
C ARG A 376 21.90 -9.34 17.63
N GLU A 377 21.75 -8.35 18.52
CA GLU A 377 20.67 -7.37 18.43
C GLU A 377 20.77 -6.50 17.18
N ARG A 378 21.97 -6.07 16.78
CA ARG A 378 22.17 -5.37 15.51
C ARG A 378 21.81 -6.23 14.31
N ALA A 379 22.17 -7.52 14.34
CA ALA A 379 21.81 -8.48 13.30
C ALA A 379 20.29 -8.73 13.29
N ALA A 380 19.65 -8.90 14.45
CA ALA A 380 18.20 -9.04 14.58
C ALA A 380 17.49 -7.81 14.00
N LYS A 381 17.93 -6.59 14.35
CA LYS A 381 17.40 -5.35 13.74
C LYS A 381 17.58 -5.31 12.22
N ARG A 382 18.68 -5.83 11.69
CA ARG A 382 18.98 -5.89 10.25
C ARG A 382 18.12 -6.92 9.51
N TYR A 383 17.87 -8.07 10.12
CA TYR A 383 17.15 -9.19 9.52
C TYR A 383 15.71 -9.35 10.02
N ARG A 384 15.19 -8.39 10.81
CA ARG A 384 13.83 -8.40 11.39
C ARG A 384 12.70 -8.61 10.38
N PHE A 385 12.97 -8.38 9.10
CA PHE A 385 11.98 -8.48 8.02
C PHE A 385 11.90 -9.86 7.35
N ILE A 386 12.78 -10.80 7.74
CA ILE A 386 12.83 -12.19 7.24
C ILE A 386 12.72 -13.24 8.38
N GLU A 387 12.20 -12.84 9.55
CA GLU A 387 12.00 -13.74 10.70
C GLU A 387 10.91 -14.79 10.44
N ASN A 388 11.10 -15.98 11.01
CA ASN A 388 10.19 -17.12 10.88
C ASN A 388 9.00 -16.97 11.84
N PRO A 389 7.75 -16.90 11.36
CA PRO A 389 6.57 -16.85 12.24
C PRO A 389 6.39 -18.09 13.11
N GLN A 390 7.02 -19.23 12.75
CA GLN A 390 6.84 -20.53 13.43
C GLN A 390 7.96 -20.92 14.40
N ALA A 391 8.90 -20.04 14.72
CA ALA A 391 9.85 -20.33 15.78
C ALA A 391 9.20 -19.99 17.12
N ASP A 392 8.74 -21.01 17.85
CA ASP A 392 8.30 -20.85 19.25
C ASP A 392 9.35 -20.06 20.05
N PRO A 393 8.95 -19.15 20.94
CA PRO A 393 9.89 -18.53 21.85
C PRO A 393 10.52 -19.63 22.68
N VAL A 394 11.83 -19.86 22.47
CA VAL A 394 12.64 -20.71 23.34
C VAL A 394 12.43 -20.17 24.75
N SER A 395 11.69 -20.94 25.56
CA SER A 395 11.47 -20.61 26.96
C SER A 395 12.83 -20.46 27.62
N PRO A 396 13.08 -19.38 28.38
CA PRO A 396 14.32 -19.29 29.14
C PRO A 396 14.33 -20.46 30.12
N SER A 397 15.28 -21.39 29.94
CA SER A 397 15.51 -22.46 30.91
C SER A 397 15.79 -21.78 32.24
N VAL A 398 14.91 -22.01 33.20
CA VAL A 398 15.09 -21.64 34.59
C VAL A 398 16.36 -22.36 35.06
N ALA A 399 17.37 -21.58 35.45
CA ALA A 399 18.46 -22.03 36.30
C ALA A 399 18.11 -21.72 37.75
#